data_AF-A0A0R1Y4D9-F1
#
_entry.id   AF-A0A0R1Y4D9-F1
#
_cell.length_a   1.000
_cell.length_b   1.000
_cell.length_c   1.000
_cell.angle_alpha   90.00
_cell.angle_beta   90.00
_cell.angle_gamma   90.00
#
_symmetry.space_group_name_H-M   'P 1'
#
loop_
_entity.id
_entity.type
_entity.pdbx_description
1 polymer ?
#
loop_
_entity_poly.entity_id
_entity_poly.type
_entity_poly.pdbx_seq_one_letter_code
_entity_poly.pdbx_strand_id
1 'polypeptide(L)'
;MANKVVINGDNRKFTLSPDIKLYALIDAGFTKTAKGNYNYEHPLYNDSPYNAPTKLKMTINKELSHLTMVVTDRNGLQKVNIFKNKQLAPTVELLNYILKDLEERKIIVPVKD
;
A
#
# COMPACT_ATOMS: atom_id res chain seq x y z
N MET A 1 -16.86 9.95 2.08
CA MET A 1 -15.78 9.45 1.20
C MET A 1 -14.57 9.19 2.07
N ALA A 2 -13.78 8.17 1.75
CA ALA A 2 -12.55 7.89 2.50
C ALA A 2 -11.51 9.02 2.34
N ASN A 3 -10.52 9.05 3.22
CA ASN A 3 -9.43 10.01 3.12
C ASN A 3 -8.55 9.73 1.89
N LYS A 4 -7.88 10.80 1.43
CA LYS A 4 -6.86 10.72 0.39
C LYS A 4 -5.49 10.46 1.02
N VAL A 5 -4.67 9.62 0.39
CA VAL A 5 -3.30 9.31 0.82
C VAL A 5 -2.30 9.51 -0.30
N VAL A 6 -1.07 9.85 0.07
CA VAL A 6 0.08 10.02 -0.83
C VAL A 6 1.28 9.33 -0.18
N ILE A 7 1.97 8.47 -0.93
CA ILE A 7 3.21 7.84 -0.48
C ILE A 7 4.31 8.91 -0.43
N ASN A 8 5.17 8.86 0.57
CA ASN A 8 6.25 9.83 0.73
C ASN A 8 7.12 9.95 -0.54
N GLY A 9 7.12 11.12 -1.18
CA GLY A 9 7.86 11.40 -2.41
C GLY A 9 7.14 11.03 -3.71
N ASP A 10 5.94 10.44 -3.64
CA ASP A 10 5.07 10.24 -4.80
C ASP A 10 4.18 11.48 -5.02
N ASN A 11 3.75 11.68 -6.26
CA ASN A 11 2.78 12.72 -6.63
C ASN A 11 1.36 12.16 -6.79
N ARG A 12 1.21 10.83 -6.87
CA ARG A 12 -0.08 10.16 -7.00
C ARG A 12 -0.86 10.19 -5.69
N LYS A 13 -2.15 10.49 -5.79
CA LYS A 13 -3.11 10.46 -4.68
C LYS A 13 -4.02 9.26 -4.84
N PHE A 14 -4.23 8.51 -3.76
CA PHE A 14 -5.14 7.36 -3.72
C PHE A 14 -6.21 7.54 -2.66
N THR A 15 -7.36 6.89 -2.85
CA THR A 15 -8.42 6.74 -1.85
C THR A 15 -8.95 5.31 -1.91
N LEU A 16 -9.67 4.88 -0.87
CA LEU A 16 -10.44 3.63 -0.95
C LEU A 16 -11.50 3.72 -2.05
N SER A 17 -11.67 2.61 -2.75
CA SER A 17 -12.77 2.45 -3.70
C SER A 17 -14.12 2.51 -2.96
N PRO A 18 -15.14 3.22 -3.49
CA PRO A 18 -16.50 3.17 -2.94
C PRO A 18 -17.13 1.78 -3.08
N ASP A 19 -16.63 0.96 -4.01
CA ASP A 19 -17.11 -0.40 -4.28
C ASP A 19 -16.28 -1.47 -3.56
N ILE A 20 -15.49 -1.09 -2.55
CA ILE A 20 -14.61 -2.01 -1.83
C ILE A 20 -15.40 -3.18 -1.22
N LYS A 21 -14.88 -4.39 -1.40
CA LYS A 21 -15.49 -5.62 -0.87
C LYS A 21 -14.55 -6.33 0.07
N LEU A 22 -15.10 -6.89 1.15
CA LEU A 22 -14.30 -7.56 2.17
C LEU A 22 -13.50 -8.74 1.61
N TYR A 23 -14.10 -9.54 0.73
CA TYR A 23 -13.39 -10.67 0.13
C TYR A 23 -12.21 -10.22 -0.74
N ALA A 24 -12.30 -9.06 -1.41
CA ALA A 24 -11.20 -8.54 -2.22
C ALA A 24 -9.96 -8.21 -1.36
N LEU A 25 -10.17 -7.75 -0.12
CA LEU A 25 -9.09 -7.53 0.84
C LEU A 25 -8.40 -8.85 1.21
N ILE A 26 -9.18 -9.90 1.48
CA ILE A 26 -8.66 -11.23 1.83
C ILE A 26 -7.88 -11.80 0.64
N ASP A 27 -8.44 -11.73 -0.57
CA ASP A 27 -7.80 -12.24 -1.80
C ASP A 27 -6.51 -11.50 -2.13
N ALA A 28 -6.41 -10.21 -1.78
CA ALA A 28 -5.20 -9.41 -1.93
C ALA A 28 -4.17 -9.63 -0.80
N GLY A 29 -4.48 -10.44 0.21
CA GLY A 29 -3.57 -10.76 1.32
C GLY A 29 -3.65 -9.80 2.52
N PHE A 30 -4.69 -8.97 2.64
CA PHE A 30 -4.92 -8.22 3.88
C PHE A 30 -5.31 -9.18 5.01
N THR A 31 -4.79 -8.91 6.20
CA THR A 31 -5.08 -9.66 7.42
C THR A 31 -5.96 -8.83 8.36
N LYS A 32 -7.02 -9.44 8.88
CA LYS A 32 -7.88 -8.79 9.87
C LYS A 32 -7.21 -8.85 11.24
N THR A 33 -7.01 -7.70 11.85
CA THR A 33 -6.50 -7.56 13.22
C THR A 33 -7.58 -7.89 14.25
N ALA A 34 -7.18 -8.17 15.49
CA ALA A 34 -8.12 -8.34 16.61
C ALA A 34 -9.04 -7.13 16.83
N LYS A 35 -8.57 -5.91 16.50
CA LYS A 35 -9.37 -4.67 16.57
C LYS A 35 -10.31 -4.47 15.38
N GLY A 36 -10.29 -5.37 14.40
CA GLY A 36 -11.16 -5.36 13.23
C GLY A 36 -10.62 -4.59 12.02
N ASN A 37 -9.48 -3.90 12.14
CA ASN A 37 -8.80 -3.25 11.01
C ASN A 37 -8.17 -4.31 10.10
N TYR A 38 -7.90 -3.93 8.84
CA TYR A 38 -7.25 -4.76 7.85
C TYR A 38 -5.85 -4.22 7.57
N ASN A 39 -4.83 -5.05 7.80
CA ASN A 39 -3.44 -4.70 7.56
C ASN A 39 -2.90 -5.45 6.35
N TYR A 40 -2.13 -4.75 5.53
CA TYR A 40 -1.38 -5.32 4.43
C TYR A 40 0.08 -4.89 4.57
N GLU A 41 0.99 -5.85 4.48
CA GLU A 41 2.43 -5.61 4.44
C GLU A 41 3.03 -6.40 3.29
N HIS A 42 3.83 -5.71 2.46
CA HIS A 42 4.52 -6.34 1.33
C HIS A 42 5.96 -5.84 1.24
N PRO A 43 6.98 -6.72 1.33
CA PRO A 43 8.37 -6.36 1.07
C PRO A 43 8.54 -5.81 -0.36
N LEU A 44 9.27 -4.71 -0.54
CA LEU A 44 9.51 -4.14 -1.88
C LEU A 44 10.90 -4.55 -2.39
N TYR A 45 11.05 -5.83 -2.73
CA TYR A 45 12.31 -6.41 -3.20
C TYR A 45 12.08 -7.65 -4.06
N ASN A 46 12.85 -7.79 -5.15
CA ASN A 46 12.61 -8.83 -6.16
C ASN A 46 13.36 -10.16 -5.92
N ASP A 47 14.44 -10.18 -5.12
CA ASP A 47 15.21 -11.43 -4.92
C ASP A 47 14.70 -12.25 -3.71
N SER A 48 15.00 -11.81 -2.50
CA SER A 48 14.64 -12.51 -1.25
C SER A 48 13.93 -11.55 -0.28
N PRO A 49 12.71 -11.87 0.17
CA PRO A 49 11.93 -10.99 1.04
C PRO A 49 12.61 -10.75 2.39
N TYR A 50 13.46 -11.68 2.86
CA TYR A 50 14.21 -11.54 4.10
C TYR A 50 15.21 -10.38 4.08
N ASN A 51 15.65 -9.94 2.90
CA ASN A 51 16.64 -8.88 2.74
C ASN A 51 16.05 -7.57 2.20
N ALA A 52 14.72 -7.49 2.07
CA ALA A 52 14.08 -6.30 1.54
C ALA A 52 14.41 -5.07 2.42
N PRO A 53 15.01 -4.00 1.84
CA PRO A 53 15.38 -2.82 2.60
C PRO A 53 14.16 -1.97 2.97
N THR A 54 13.05 -2.16 2.24
CA THR A 54 11.80 -1.42 2.43
C THR A 54 10.59 -2.33 2.29
N LYS A 55 9.46 -1.90 2.83
CA LYS A 55 8.16 -2.56 2.67
C LYS A 55 7.04 -1.53 2.50
N LEU A 56 6.03 -1.89 1.74
CA LEU A 56 4.74 -1.21 1.70
C LEU A 56 3.91 -1.67 2.90
N LYS A 57 3.34 -0.71 3.64
CA LYS A 57 2.36 -0.96 4.70
C LYS A 57 1.08 -0.21 4.38
N MET A 58 -0.04 -0.89 4.51
CA MET A 58 -1.37 -0.30 4.43
C MET A 58 -2.23 -0.74 5.60
N THR A 59 -3.06 0.16 6.10
CA THR A 59 -4.12 -0.16 7.07
C THR A 59 -5.43 0.43 6.60
N ILE A 60 -6.47 -0.39 6.62
CA ILE A 60 -7.86 0.02 6.40
C ILE A 60 -8.61 -0.16 7.71
N ASN A 61 -9.34 0.85 8.18
CA ASN A 61 -10.12 0.72 9.40
C ASN A 61 -11.30 -0.26 9.23
N LYS A 62 -11.84 -0.75 10.35
CA LYS A 62 -12.96 -1.70 10.34
C LYS A 62 -14.20 -1.18 9.59
N GLU A 63 -14.41 0.13 9.53
CA GLU A 63 -15.53 0.78 8.82
C GLU A 63 -15.28 0.99 7.32
N LEU A 64 -14.12 0.57 6.77
CA LEU A 64 -13.76 0.76 5.36
C LEU A 64 -13.83 2.23 4.89
N SER A 65 -13.56 3.16 5.79
CA SER A 65 -13.69 4.61 5.57
C SER A 65 -12.37 5.38 5.73
N HIS A 66 -11.32 4.72 6.18
CA HIS A 66 -10.01 5.31 6.39
C HIS A 66 -8.90 4.38 5.90
N LEU A 67 -7.95 4.93 5.15
CA LEU A 67 -6.77 4.27 4.62
C LEU A 67 -5.51 4.98 5.10
N THR A 68 -4.52 4.18 5.52
CA THR A 68 -3.12 4.60 5.58
C THR A 68 -2.33 3.79 4.56
N MET A 69 -1.36 4.43 3.91
CA MET A 69 -0.50 3.81 2.90
C MET A 69 0.88 4.45 2.99
N VAL A 70 1.92 3.65 3.23
CA VAL A 70 3.27 4.17 3.48
C VAL A 70 4.32 3.15 3.07
N VAL A 71 5.41 3.62 2.47
CA VAL A 71 6.63 2.84 2.32
C VAL A 71 7.54 3.12 3.50
N THR A 72 7.99 2.05 4.14
CA THR A 72 8.82 2.10 5.35
C THR A 72 10.12 1.34 5.15
N ASP A 73 11.09 1.56 6.05
CA ASP A 73 12.26 0.73 6.18
C ASP A 73 11.90 -0.72 6.60
N ARG A 74 12.91 -1.60 6.62
CA ARG A 74 12.73 -3.04 6.92
C ARG A 74 12.03 -3.32 8.25
N ASN A 75 12.24 -2.50 9.29
CA ASN A 75 11.59 -2.68 10.59
C ASN A 75 10.16 -2.11 10.63
N GLY A 76 9.79 -1.25 9.66
CA GLY A 76 8.45 -0.69 9.53
C GLY A 76 8.22 0.60 10.33
N LEU A 77 9.27 1.25 10.84
CA LEU A 77 9.18 2.42 11.72
C LEU A 77 9.41 3.73 10.96
N GLN A 78 10.37 3.77 10.04
CA GLN A 78 10.77 5.00 9.37
C GLN A 78 10.17 5.10 7.97
N LYS A 79 9.58 6.25 7.63
CA LYS A 79 9.07 6.50 6.27
C LYS A 79 10.23 6.65 5.30
N VAL A 80 10.16 5.98 4.15
CA VAL A 80 11.20 6.03 3.12
C VAL A 80 10.65 6.66 1.85
N ASN A 81 11.41 7.59 1.27
CA ASN A 81 11.14 8.11 -0.07
C ASN A 81 11.94 7.31 -1.09
N ILE A 82 11.27 6.36 -1.74
CA ILE A 82 11.90 5.49 -2.76
C ILE A 82 12.03 6.16 -4.14
N PHE A 83 11.40 7.32 -4.34
CA PHE A 83 11.40 8.05 -5.62
C PHE A 83 12.62 8.97 -5.78
N LYS A 84 13.35 9.25 -4.69
CA LYS A 84 14.50 10.16 -4.70
C LYS A 84 15.76 9.57 -5.35
N ASN A 85 15.90 8.25 -5.41
CA ASN A 85 17.12 7.58 -5.89
C ASN A 85 16.82 6.66 -7.09
N LYS A 86 17.51 6.88 -8.22
CA LYS A 86 17.38 6.06 -9.43
C LYS A 86 17.71 4.58 -9.22
N GLN A 87 18.56 4.24 -8.25
CA GLN A 87 18.90 2.84 -7.92
C GLN A 87 17.70 2.07 -7.35
N LEU A 88 16.67 2.77 -6.86
CA LEU A 88 15.44 2.17 -6.35
C LEU A 88 14.37 1.99 -7.44
N ALA A 89 14.71 2.15 -8.72
CA ALA A 89 13.79 1.93 -9.83
C ALA A 89 13.09 0.55 -9.77
N PRO A 90 13.78 -0.57 -9.47
CA PRO A 90 13.11 -1.87 -9.32
C PRO A 90 12.09 -1.91 -8.16
N THR A 91 12.40 -1.22 -7.05
CA THR A 91 11.49 -1.08 -5.89
C THR A 91 10.23 -0.30 -6.28
N VAL A 92 10.40 0.79 -7.05
CA VAL A 92 9.29 1.59 -7.56
C VAL A 92 8.46 0.80 -8.56
N GLU A 93 9.07 0.00 -9.42
CA GLU A 93 8.39 -0.87 -10.37
C GLU A 93 7.51 -1.91 -9.65
N LEU A 94 8.06 -2.61 -8.64
CA LEU A 94 7.29 -3.55 -7.83
C LEU A 94 6.13 -2.86 -7.08
N LEU A 95 6.37 -1.67 -6.52
CA LEU A 95 5.30 -0.87 -5.92
C LEU A 95 4.19 -0.60 -6.95
N ASN A 96 4.54 -0.24 -8.18
CA ASN A 96 3.56 0.03 -9.23
C ASN A 96 2.73 -1.19 -9.60
N TYR A 97 3.35 -2.38 -9.68
CA TYR A 97 2.60 -3.63 -9.90
C TYR A 97 1.60 -3.90 -8.77
N ILE A 98 2.02 -3.73 -7.52
CA ILE A 98 1.15 -3.94 -6.36
C ILE A 98 -0.02 -2.94 -6.38
N LEU A 99 0.25 -1.65 -6.59
CA LEU A 99 -0.81 -0.63 -6.64
C LEU A 99 -1.81 -0.91 -7.76
N LYS A 100 -1.32 -1.33 -8.94
CA LYS A 100 -2.17 -1.70 -10.07
C LYS A 100 -3.08 -2.90 -9.76
N ASP A 101 -2.55 -3.95 -9.14
CA ASP A 101 -3.37 -5.11 -8.72
C ASP A 101 -4.45 -4.69 -7.70
N LEU A 102 -4.11 -3.82 -6.74
CA LEU A 102 -5.08 -3.29 -5.78
C LEU A 102 -6.17 -2.41 -6.43
N GLU A 103 -5.82 -1.65 -7.48
CA GLU A 103 -6.78 -0.90 -8.30
C GLU A 103 -7.71 -1.83 -9.08
N GLU A 104 -7.17 -2.85 -9.75
CA GLU A 104 -7.93 -3.85 -10.53
C GLU A 104 -8.91 -4.63 -9.65
N ARG A 105 -8.52 -4.91 -8.40
CA ARG A 105 -9.38 -5.54 -7.38
C ARG A 105 -10.40 -4.59 -6.74
N LYS A 106 -10.44 -3.32 -7.18
CA LYS A 106 -11.31 -2.27 -6.63
C LYS A 106 -11.10 -2.04 -5.12
N ILE A 107 -9.86 -2.12 -4.64
CA ILE A 107 -9.52 -1.82 -3.24
C ILE A 107 -9.20 -0.33 -3.10
N ILE A 108 -8.36 0.19 -3.99
CA ILE A 108 -8.01 1.61 -4.08
C ILE A 108 -8.37 2.16 -5.44
N VAL A 109 -8.48 3.48 -5.55
CA VAL A 109 -8.61 4.19 -6.82
C VAL A 109 -7.75 5.45 -6.82
N PRO A 110 -7.17 5.84 -7.97
CA PRO A 110 -6.48 7.11 -8.09
C PRO A 110 -7.47 8.26 -7.98
N VAL A 111 -7.09 9.30 -7.24
CA VAL A 111 -7.84 10.56 -7.19
C VAL A 111 -7.39 11.40 -8.37
N LYS A 112 -8.25 11.55 -9.38
CA LYS A 112 -8.06 12.56 -10.43
C LYS A 112 -8.50 13.91 -9.85
N ASP A 113 -7.60 14.89 -9.89
CA ASP A 113 -7.95 16.28 -9.59
C ASP A 113 -8.83 16.85 -10.72
#